data_AF-C7R1F6-F1
#
_entry.id   AF-C7R1F6-F1
#
_cell.length_a   1.000
_cell.length_b   1.000
_cell.length_c   1.000
_cell.angle_alpha   90.00
_cell.angle_beta   90.00
_cell.angle_gamma   90.00
#
_symmetry.space_group_name_H-M   'P 1'
#
loop_
_entity.id
_entity.type
_entity.pdbx_description
1 polymer ?
#
loop_
_entity_poly.entity_id
_entity_poly.type
_entity_poly.pdbx_seq_one_letter_code
_entity_poly.pdbx_strand_id
1 'polypeptide(L)'
;MSGKLPESVVAMLFARIAALDSRKTTIEAVQAFAAALVPMTAEDAVKAIDFHRETSSEWLMPVHINRIVKAWREERVRQAGQLIPPPELADDPVAEIKWRRQMVEAIADGTRTLREVTA
;
A
#
# COMPACT_ATOMS: atom_id res chain seq x y z
N MET A 1 4.49 -7.15 4.72
CA MET A 1 3.58 -6.54 5.71
C MET A 1 3.87 -5.06 5.69
N SER A 2 3.10 -4.34 4.89
CA SER A 2 3.10 -2.89 4.96
C SER A 2 2.59 -2.47 6.33
N GLY A 3 3.50 -1.95 7.16
CA GLY A 3 3.13 -1.25 8.38
C GLY A 3 2.57 0.15 8.06
N LYS A 4 2.19 0.88 9.10
CA LYS A 4 2.02 2.33 8.97
C LYS A 4 3.33 2.94 8.47
N LEU A 5 3.24 3.88 7.55
CA LEU A 5 4.40 4.61 7.05
C LEU A 5 5.07 5.36 8.22
N PRO A 6 6.41 5.37 8.31
CA PRO A 6 7.11 6.23 9.26
C PRO A 6 6.74 7.69 9.05
N GLU A 7 6.67 8.47 10.13
CA GLU A 7 6.31 9.89 10.08
C GLU A 7 7.24 10.70 9.15
N SER A 8 8.54 10.35 9.11
CA SER A 8 9.51 10.95 8.18
C SER A 8 9.17 10.72 6.70
N VAL A 9 8.64 9.54 6.36
CA VAL A 9 8.18 9.24 5.01
C VAL A 9 6.93 10.04 4.69
N VAL A 10 5.99 10.15 5.63
CA VAL A 10 4.78 10.95 5.43
C VAL A 10 5.12 12.44 5.29
N ALA A 11 6.08 12.97 6.06
CA ALA A 11 6.56 14.34 5.92
C ALA A 11 7.12 14.62 4.52
N MET A 12 7.90 13.68 3.96
CA MET A 12 8.41 13.77 2.59
C MET A 12 7.26 13.77 1.56
N LEU A 13 6.29 12.86 1.69
CA LEU A 13 5.12 12.82 0.80
C LEU A 13 4.31 14.11 0.88
N PHE A 14 4.08 14.61 2.09
CA PHE A 14 3.34 15.85 2.33
C PHE A 14 4.06 17.05 1.71
N ALA A 15 5.39 17.14 1.85
CA ALA A 15 6.19 18.18 1.22
C ALA A 15 6.09 18.13 -0.31
N ARG A 16 6.09 16.95 -0.93
CA ARG A 16 5.86 16.78 -2.37
C ARG A 16 4.50 17.32 -2.80
N ILE A 17 3.46 16.99 -2.03
CA ILE A 17 2.09 17.47 -2.31
C ILE A 17 2.03 19.00 -2.17
N ALA A 18 2.62 19.54 -1.10
CA ALA A 18 2.63 20.97 -0.79
C ALA A 18 3.41 21.82 -1.79
N ALA A 19 4.46 21.27 -2.39
CA ALA A 19 5.20 21.95 -3.45
C ALA A 19 4.33 22.26 -4.68
N LEU A 20 3.22 21.56 -4.87
CA LEU A 20 2.34 21.71 -6.03
C LEU A 20 1.05 22.48 -5.72
N ASP A 21 0.45 22.28 -4.53
CA ASP A 21 -0.81 22.94 -4.17
C ASP A 21 -0.69 24.03 -3.10
N SER A 22 0.55 24.39 -2.74
CA SER A 22 0.86 25.47 -1.79
C SER A 22 0.23 25.29 -0.40
N ARG A 23 -0.14 24.06 0.00
CA ARG A 23 -0.62 23.83 1.37
C ARG A 23 0.48 24.12 2.38
N LYS A 24 0.08 24.60 3.57
CA LYS A 24 1.02 24.85 4.66
C LYS A 24 1.56 23.53 5.22
N THR A 25 2.89 23.43 5.28
CA THR A 25 3.57 22.29 5.90
C THR A 25 3.83 22.58 7.36
N THR A 26 2.94 22.11 8.25
CA THR A 26 3.17 22.12 9.71
C THR A 26 3.29 20.69 10.23
N ILE A 27 3.87 20.54 11.43
CA ILE A 27 4.00 19.24 12.09
C ILE A 27 2.63 18.61 12.30
N GLU A 28 1.65 19.40 12.75
CA GLU A 28 0.29 18.93 13.01
C GLU A 28 -0.40 18.45 11.73
N ALA A 29 -0.16 19.15 10.60
CA ALA A 29 -0.72 18.76 9.32
C ALA A 29 -0.12 17.42 8.83
N VAL A 30 1.19 17.23 8.98
CA VAL A 30 1.87 15.97 8.65
C VAL A 30 1.37 14.83 9.53
N GLN A 31 1.24 15.06 10.84
CA GLN A 31 0.73 14.07 11.79
C GLN A 31 -0.71 13.67 11.52
N ALA A 32 -1.58 14.66 11.22
CA ALA A 32 -2.96 14.39 10.83
C ALA A 32 -3.02 13.58 9.53
N PHE A 33 -2.17 13.90 8.56
CA PHE A 33 -2.07 13.15 7.31
C PHE A 33 -1.60 11.71 7.57
N ALA A 34 -0.55 11.52 8.39
CA ALA A 34 -0.02 10.21 8.75
C ALA A 34 -1.04 9.33 9.48
N ALA A 35 -1.80 9.93 10.42
CA ALA A 35 -2.86 9.24 11.14
C ALA A 35 -3.95 8.71 10.20
N ALA A 36 -4.29 9.50 9.17
CA ALA A 36 -5.35 9.18 8.21
C ALA A 36 -4.94 8.16 7.12
N LEU A 37 -3.65 7.97 6.84
CA LEU A 37 -3.19 7.00 5.84
C LEU A 37 -3.36 5.56 6.33
N VAL A 38 -3.90 4.67 5.52
CA VAL A 38 -3.92 3.23 5.84
C VAL A 38 -2.52 2.62 5.64
N PRO A 39 -2.21 1.45 6.23
CA PRO A 39 -0.94 0.77 5.96
C PRO A 39 -0.74 0.51 4.46
N MET A 40 0.42 0.92 3.94
CA MET A 40 0.82 0.83 2.53
C MET A 40 2.34 0.97 2.40
N THR A 41 2.88 0.60 1.24
CA THR A 41 4.30 0.85 0.94
C THR A 41 4.53 2.32 0.60
N ALA A 42 5.75 2.81 0.82
CA ALA A 42 6.11 4.19 0.43
C ALA A 42 6.02 4.38 -1.10
N GLU A 43 6.35 3.33 -1.86
CA GLU A 43 6.27 3.33 -3.32
C GLU A 43 4.83 3.49 -3.82
N ASP A 44 3.88 2.72 -3.25
CA ASP A 44 2.46 2.84 -3.61
C ASP A 44 1.90 4.23 -3.26
N ALA A 45 2.32 4.80 -2.13
CA ALA A 45 1.91 6.14 -1.74
C ALA A 45 2.39 7.21 -2.73
N VAL A 46 3.65 7.15 -3.19
CA VAL A 46 4.18 8.06 -4.22
C VAL A 46 3.41 7.90 -5.52
N LYS A 47 3.26 6.67 -6.01
CA LYS A 47 2.53 6.39 -7.26
C LYS A 47 1.09 6.86 -7.19
N ALA A 48 0.42 6.68 -6.05
CA ALA A 48 -0.97 7.11 -5.87
C ALA A 48 -1.12 8.64 -5.86
N ILE A 49 -0.13 9.36 -5.32
CA ILE A 49 -0.09 10.83 -5.42
C ILE A 49 0.00 11.24 -6.89
N ASP A 50 0.94 10.65 -7.63
CA ASP A 50 1.16 10.99 -9.04
C ASP A 50 -0.08 10.64 -9.89
N PHE A 51 -0.64 9.45 -9.71
CA PHE A 51 -1.87 9.02 -10.38
C PHE A 51 -3.05 9.96 -10.11
N HIS A 52 -3.27 10.39 -8.86
CA HIS A 52 -4.33 11.35 -8.54
C HIS A 52 -4.11 12.67 -9.28
N ARG A 53 -2.87 13.14 -9.38
CA ARG A 53 -2.54 14.40 -10.07
C ARG A 53 -2.71 14.30 -11.58
N GLU A 54 -2.45 13.15 -12.17
CA GLU A 54 -2.66 12.92 -13.60
C GLU A 54 -4.15 12.81 -13.98
N THR A 55 -4.97 12.31 -13.06
CA THR A 55 -6.37 11.94 -13.34
C THR A 55 -7.40 12.88 -12.71
N SER A 56 -6.98 13.77 -11.81
CA SER A 56 -7.87 14.67 -11.08
C SER A 56 -7.22 16.02 -10.78
N SER A 57 -8.02 17.09 -10.88
CA SER A 57 -7.68 18.44 -10.43
C SER A 57 -8.10 18.71 -8.98
N GLU A 58 -8.75 17.75 -8.31
CA GLU A 58 -9.21 17.94 -6.94
C GLU A 58 -8.06 18.05 -5.95
N TRP A 59 -8.31 18.80 -4.88
CA TRP A 59 -7.38 18.91 -3.76
C TRP A 59 -7.09 17.54 -3.15
N LEU A 60 -5.81 17.15 -3.12
CA LEU A 60 -5.41 15.80 -2.72
C LEU A 60 -5.51 15.62 -1.20
N MET A 61 -6.29 14.62 -0.78
CA MET A 61 -6.52 14.26 0.62
C MET A 61 -6.10 12.80 0.88
N PRO A 62 -5.83 12.41 2.14
CA PRO A 62 -5.44 11.03 2.48
C PRO A 62 -6.41 9.96 1.94
N VAL A 63 -7.70 10.27 1.91
CA VAL A 63 -8.74 9.34 1.40
C VAL A 63 -8.54 8.99 -0.08
N HIS A 64 -7.99 9.89 -0.89
CA HIS A 64 -7.71 9.62 -2.30
C HIS A 64 -6.58 8.60 -2.43
N ILE A 65 -5.47 8.81 -1.73
CA ILE A 65 -4.35 7.86 -1.68
C ILE A 65 -4.83 6.50 -1.17
N ASN A 66 -5.57 6.47 -0.07
CA ASN A 66 -6.09 5.22 0.52
C ASN A 66 -6.96 4.43 -0.47
N ARG A 67 -7.84 5.12 -1.21
CA ARG A 67 -8.72 4.49 -2.21
C ARG A 67 -7.93 3.91 -3.38
N ILE A 68 -7.00 4.69 -3.93
CA ILE A 68 -6.16 4.28 -5.07
C ILE A 68 -5.31 3.07 -4.69
N VAL A 69 -4.59 3.15 -3.57
CA VAL A 69 -3.73 2.05 -3.12
C VAL A 69 -4.54 0.81 -2.78
N LYS A 70 -5.69 0.95 -2.09
CA LYS A 70 -6.57 -0.18 -1.82
C LYS A 70 -7.00 -0.88 -3.11
N ALA A 71 -7.42 -0.13 -4.13
CA ALA A 71 -7.81 -0.68 -5.42
C ALA A 71 -6.66 -1.43 -6.09
N TRP A 72 -5.44 -0.87 -6.08
CA TRP A 72 -4.26 -1.55 -6.64
C TRP A 72 -3.88 -2.82 -5.88
N ARG A 73 -3.96 -2.81 -4.54
CA ARG A 73 -3.70 -3.98 -3.70
C ARG A 73 -4.70 -5.10 -4.00
N GLU A 74 -5.99 -4.78 -4.07
CA GLU A 74 -7.05 -5.72 -4.43
C GLU A 74 -6.84 -6.28 -5.84
N GLU A 75 -6.47 -5.42 -6.78
CA GLU A 75 -6.18 -5.81 -8.16
C GLU A 75 -5.00 -6.78 -8.25
N ARG A 76 -3.89 -6.52 -7.55
CA ARG A 76 -2.72 -7.43 -7.52
C ARG A 76 -3.10 -8.81 -6.97
N VAL A 77 -3.86 -8.85 -5.87
CA VAL A 77 -4.33 -10.12 -5.29
C VAL A 77 -5.28 -10.84 -6.24
N ARG A 78 -6.18 -10.12 -6.89
CA ARG A 78 -7.10 -10.69 -7.90
C ARG A 78 -6.35 -11.29 -9.08
N GLN A 79 -5.35 -10.59 -9.60
CA GLN A 79 -4.49 -11.06 -10.70
C GLN A 79 -3.63 -12.25 -10.30
N ALA A 80 -3.31 -12.39 -9.01
CA ALA A 80 -2.61 -13.56 -8.50
C ALA A 80 -3.51 -14.81 -8.38
N GLY A 81 -4.83 -14.73 -8.56
CA GLY A 81 -5.68 -15.93 -8.55
C GLY A 81 -5.51 -16.82 -7.31
N GLN A 82 -5.57 -18.15 -7.51
CA GLN A 82 -5.52 -19.10 -6.40
C GLN A 82 -4.08 -19.41 -5.97
N LEU A 83 -3.81 -19.17 -4.68
CA LEU A 83 -2.55 -19.56 -4.06
C LEU A 83 -2.57 -21.05 -3.71
N ILE A 84 -1.54 -21.78 -4.16
CA ILE A 84 -1.33 -23.20 -3.84
C ILE A 84 -0.27 -23.27 -2.73
N PRO A 85 -0.59 -23.77 -1.53
CA PRO A 85 0.38 -23.92 -0.47
C PRO A 85 1.45 -24.97 -0.81
N PRO A 86 2.66 -24.83 -0.25
CA PRO A 86 3.69 -25.86 -0.33
C PRO A 86 3.20 -27.20 0.26
N PRO A 87 3.55 -28.35 -0.34
CA PRO A 87 3.14 -29.67 0.14
C PRO A 87 3.53 -29.96 1.60
N GLU A 88 4.61 -29.36 2.07
CA GLU A 88 5.13 -29.53 3.44
C GLU A 88 4.18 -28.98 4.51
N LEU A 89 3.23 -28.12 4.12
CA LEU A 89 2.23 -27.54 5.02
C LEU A 89 0.92 -28.33 5.04
N ALA A 90 0.77 -29.39 4.22
CA ALA A 90 -0.49 -30.10 4.05
C ALA A 90 -1.07 -30.68 5.35
N ASP A 91 -0.19 -31.10 6.28
CA ASP A 91 -0.58 -31.67 7.58
C ASP A 91 -0.59 -30.63 8.72
N ASP A 92 -0.28 -29.36 8.45
CA ASP A 92 -0.33 -28.26 9.43
C ASP A 92 -1.24 -27.10 8.95
N PRO A 93 -2.55 -27.18 9.25
CA PRO A 93 -3.51 -26.15 8.87
C PRO A 93 -3.18 -24.75 9.42
N VAL A 94 -2.53 -24.65 10.58
CA VAL A 94 -2.19 -23.36 11.20
C VAL A 94 -1.05 -22.70 10.42
N ALA A 95 -0.02 -23.48 10.06
CA ALA A 95 1.07 -23.02 9.23
C ALA A 95 0.58 -22.65 7.82
N GLU A 96 -0.34 -23.42 7.24
CA GLU A 96 -0.94 -23.12 5.94
C GLU A 96 -1.68 -21.76 5.96
N ILE A 97 -2.55 -21.54 6.95
CA ILE A 97 -3.29 -20.26 7.09
C ILE A 97 -2.32 -19.09 7.23
N LYS A 98 -1.27 -19.25 8.04
CA LYS A 98 -0.24 -18.22 8.23
C LYS A 98 0.49 -17.91 6.93
N TRP A 99 0.89 -18.94 6.19
CA TRP A 99 1.53 -18.80 4.87
C TRP A 99 0.62 -18.07 3.89
N ARG A 100 -0.66 -18.48 3.77
CA ARG A 100 -1.62 -17.83 2.86
C ARG A 100 -1.77 -16.35 3.15
N ARG A 101 -1.92 -15.97 4.42
CA ARG A 101 -2.00 -14.56 4.84
C ARG A 101 -0.75 -13.78 4.46
N GLN A 102 0.43 -14.36 4.70
CA GLN A 102 1.71 -13.73 4.35
C GLN A 102 1.88 -13.54 2.84
N MET A 103 1.45 -14.53 2.04
CA MET A 103 1.56 -14.45 0.58
C MET A 103 0.58 -13.43 -0.01
N VAL A 104 -0.68 -13.44 0.44
CA VAL A 104 -1.67 -12.42 0.02
C VAL A 104 -1.15 -11.02 0.33
N GLU A 105 -0.59 -10.82 1.53
CA GLU A 105 -0.04 -9.52 1.91
C GLU A 105 1.17 -9.14 1.05
N ALA A 106 2.11 -10.06 0.81
CA ALA A 106 3.29 -9.80 -0.01
C ALA A 106 2.94 -9.45 -1.46
N ILE A 107 1.92 -10.11 -2.02
CA ILE A 107 1.38 -9.84 -3.36
C ILE A 107 0.66 -8.49 -3.38
N ALA A 108 -0.18 -8.22 -2.38
CA ALA A 108 -0.86 -6.93 -2.24
C ALA A 108 0.16 -5.78 -2.19
N ASP A 109 1.23 -5.95 -1.42
CA ASP A 109 2.35 -5.00 -1.28
C ASP A 109 3.22 -4.90 -2.56
N GLY A 110 3.02 -5.77 -3.56
CA GLY A 110 3.84 -5.82 -4.78
C GLY A 110 5.25 -6.39 -4.58
N THR A 111 5.57 -6.91 -3.39
CA THR A 111 6.89 -7.45 -3.03
C THR A 111 7.12 -8.89 -3.49
N ARG A 112 6.06 -9.56 -3.97
CA ARG A 112 6.11 -10.88 -4.61
C ARG A 112 5.15 -10.92 -5.79
N THR A 113 5.56 -11.65 -6.82
CA THR A 113 4.74 -11.96 -7.99
C THR A 113 4.28 -13.42 -7.94
N LEU A 114 3.21 -13.74 -8.67
CA LEU A 114 2.68 -15.12 -8.73
C LEU A 114 3.77 -16.16 -9.06
N ARG A 115 4.63 -15.83 -10.04
CA ARG A 115 5.68 -16.73 -10.53
C ARG A 115 6.66 -17.16 -9.44
N GLU A 116 6.83 -16.33 -8.41
CA GLU A 116 7.74 -16.58 -7.28
C GLU A 116 7.04 -17.30 -6.12
N VAL A 117 5.71 -17.43 -6.17
CA VAL A 117 4.91 -18.10 -5.13
C VAL A 117 4.50 -19.52 -5.55
N THR A 118 4.46 -19.80 -6.85
CA THR A 118 4.08 -21.11 -7.41
C THR A 118 5.26 -21.97 -7.89
N ALA A 119 6.49 -21.47 -7.78
CA ALA A 119 7.71 -22.19 -8.10
C ALA A 119 8.30 -22.84 -6.83
#